data_AF-A0A066PX02-F1
#
_entry.id   AF-A0A066PX02-F1
#
_cell.length_a   1.000
_cell.length_b   1.000
_cell.length_c   1.000
_cell.angle_alpha   90.00
_cell.angle_beta   90.00
_cell.angle_gamma   90.00
#
_symmetry.space_group_name_H-M   'P 1'
#
loop_
_entity.id
_entity.type
_entity.pdbx_description
1 polymer ?
#
loop_
_entity_poly.entity_id
_entity_poly.type
_entity_poly.pdbx_seq_one_letter_code
_entity_poly.pdbx_strand_id
1 'polypeptide(L)'
;MTVGSVSGLPLGAALDSLTKPQAAPLPRAGQSPQGSAEIVKAAHHFEAMAIAQLLKPMFSSVGSAQAPFGGGSVEKSFRPFFIDAIAKSIEARGGLGLAPMIERALEADQQKAKMSSGATSHGAASPAPSSSTGSGS
;
A
#
# COMPACT_ATOMS: atom_id res chain seq x y z
N MET A 1 -1.35 -62.60 -20.23
CA MET A 1 -1.61 -61.15 -20.45
C MET A 1 -2.61 -60.72 -19.39
N THR A 2 -2.20 -59.87 -18.44
CA THR A 2 -3.04 -59.38 -17.34
C THR A 2 -3.33 -57.90 -17.56
N VAL A 3 -4.58 -57.47 -17.42
CA VAL A 3 -5.00 -56.07 -17.57
C VAL A 3 -4.93 -55.38 -16.20
N GLY A 4 -4.16 -54.30 -16.11
CA GLY A 4 -4.03 -53.47 -14.91
C GLY A 4 -5.16 -52.45 -14.83
N SER A 5 -5.88 -52.47 -13.71
CA SER A 5 -6.88 -51.51 -13.28
C SER A 5 -6.25 -50.13 -13.04
N VAL A 6 -6.77 -49.08 -13.68
CA VAL A 6 -6.42 -47.69 -13.36
C VAL A 6 -7.44 -47.13 -12.38
N SER A 7 -7.00 -46.95 -11.13
CA SER A 7 -7.77 -46.30 -10.08
C SER A 7 -8.04 -44.84 -10.43
N GLY A 8 -9.31 -44.45 -10.31
CA GLY A 8 -9.81 -43.11 -10.60
C GLY A 8 -9.26 -42.03 -9.68
N LEU A 9 -8.90 -40.90 -10.29
CA LEU A 9 -8.63 -39.64 -9.60
C LEU A 9 -9.95 -38.87 -9.46
N PRO A 10 -10.27 -38.27 -8.29
CA PRO A 10 -11.47 -37.45 -8.15
C PRO A 10 -11.29 -36.10 -8.88
N LEU A 11 -12.10 -35.88 -9.92
CA LEU A 11 -12.20 -34.66 -10.72
C LEU A 11 -12.90 -33.50 -9.97
N GLY A 12 -12.60 -33.32 -8.67
CA GLY A 12 -13.39 -32.44 -7.80
C GLY A 12 -12.73 -31.16 -7.29
N ALA A 13 -11.40 -31.00 -7.43
CA ALA A 13 -10.68 -30.00 -6.63
C ALA A 13 -10.18 -28.74 -7.40
N ALA A 14 -10.50 -28.59 -8.69
CA ALA A 14 -9.88 -27.56 -9.52
C ALA A 14 -10.75 -26.31 -9.80
N LEU A 15 -12.01 -26.27 -9.36
CA LEU A 15 -12.92 -25.16 -9.71
C LEU A 15 -13.05 -24.08 -8.62
N ASP A 16 -12.52 -24.29 -7.42
CA ASP A 16 -12.74 -23.38 -6.29
C ASP A 16 -11.78 -22.15 -6.28
N SER A 17 -10.71 -22.17 -7.08
CA SER A 17 -9.66 -21.13 -7.02
C SER A 17 -9.90 -19.88 -7.87
N LEU A 18 -11.06 -19.74 -8.53
CA LEU A 18 -11.31 -18.64 -9.49
C LEU A 18 -12.23 -17.51 -8.99
N THR A 19 -12.74 -17.56 -7.75
CA THR A 19 -13.76 -16.60 -7.30
C THR A 19 -13.38 -15.69 -6.13
N LYS A 20 -12.09 -15.55 -5.79
CA LYS A 20 -11.70 -14.59 -4.73
C LYS A 20 -11.34 -13.24 -5.36
N PRO A 21 -12.22 -12.21 -5.30
CA PRO A 21 -11.83 -10.86 -5.67
C PRO A 21 -10.74 -10.41 -4.70
N GLN A 22 -9.49 -10.39 -5.16
CA GLN A 22 -8.38 -9.81 -4.42
C GLN A 22 -8.49 -8.29 -4.54
N ALA A 23 -9.39 -7.70 -3.74
CA ALA A 23 -9.36 -6.27 -3.48
C ALA A 23 -8.02 -5.96 -2.80
N ALA A 24 -7.15 -5.23 -3.49
CA ALA A 24 -5.93 -4.70 -2.90
C ALA A 24 -6.34 -3.86 -1.67
N PRO A 25 -5.74 -4.10 -0.49
CA PRO A 25 -6.02 -3.27 0.68
C PRO A 25 -5.68 -1.82 0.33
N LEU A 26 -6.67 -0.95 0.39
CA LEU A 26 -6.42 0.48 0.40
C LEU A 26 -5.74 0.80 1.75
N PRO A 27 -4.64 1.56 1.75
CA PRO A 27 -3.99 1.96 2.99
C PRO A 27 -5.01 2.66 3.89
N ARG A 28 -5.15 2.17 5.13
CA ARG A 28 -6.12 2.72 6.08
C ARG A 28 -5.68 4.14 6.45
N ALA A 29 -6.57 5.12 6.28
CA ALA A 29 -6.29 6.51 6.64
C ALA A 29 -5.79 6.59 8.10
N GLY A 30 -4.57 7.09 8.28
CA GLY A 30 -3.90 7.21 9.59
C GLY A 30 -2.92 6.09 9.94
N GLN A 31 -2.75 5.06 9.09
CA GLN A 31 -1.71 4.04 9.29
C GLN A 31 -0.54 4.31 8.36
N SER A 32 0.64 4.51 8.94
CA SER A 32 1.88 4.57 8.17
C SER A 32 2.10 3.21 7.48
N PRO A 33 2.46 3.19 6.17
CA PRO A 33 2.61 1.94 5.42
C PRO A 33 3.58 0.99 6.13
N GLN A 34 3.13 -0.23 6.39
CA GLN A 34 3.88 -1.21 7.18
C GLN A 34 4.43 -2.30 6.26
N GLY A 35 5.73 -2.23 6.02
CA GLY A 35 6.45 -3.19 5.18
C GLY A 35 6.88 -2.59 3.84
N SER A 36 7.95 -3.16 3.28
CA SER A 36 8.63 -2.62 2.10
C SER A 36 7.70 -2.45 0.90
N ALA A 37 6.84 -3.43 0.61
CA ALA A 37 5.92 -3.35 -0.52
C ALA A 37 4.86 -2.23 -0.40
N GLU A 38 4.42 -1.91 0.82
CA GLU A 38 3.48 -0.80 1.05
C GLU A 38 4.18 0.56 0.96
N ILE A 39 5.42 0.63 1.46
CA ILE A 39 6.25 1.84 1.40
C ILE A 39 6.56 2.21 -0.06
N VAL A 40 6.99 1.24 -0.87
CA VAL A 40 7.23 1.42 -2.31
C VAL A 40 5.96 1.95 -2.99
N LYS A 41 4.82 1.27 -2.79
CA LYS A 41 3.55 1.73 -3.38
C LYS A 41 3.16 3.14 -2.95
N ALA A 42 3.33 3.47 -1.66
CA ALA A 42 3.01 4.78 -1.14
C ALA A 42 3.90 5.87 -1.74
N ALA A 43 5.20 5.59 -1.90
CA ALA A 43 6.16 6.52 -2.48
C ALA A 43 5.88 6.80 -3.96
N HIS A 44 5.67 5.75 -4.77
CA HIS A 44 5.27 5.86 -6.16
C HIS A 44 3.94 6.64 -6.31
N HIS A 45 2.96 6.36 -5.44
CA HIS A 45 1.69 7.09 -5.46
C HIS A 45 1.83 8.57 -5.09
N PHE A 46 2.69 8.89 -4.12
CA PHE A 46 2.97 10.28 -3.75
C PHE A 46 3.62 11.04 -4.91
N GLU A 47 4.59 10.43 -5.60
CA GLU A 47 5.22 11.01 -6.76
C GLU A 47 4.21 11.27 -7.89
N ALA A 48 3.31 10.31 -8.16
CA ALA A 48 2.23 10.52 -9.13
C ALA A 48 1.32 11.71 -8.74
N MET A 49 0.97 11.86 -7.46
CA MET A 49 0.19 13.01 -7.00
C MET A 49 0.95 14.34 -7.16
N ALA A 50 2.26 14.34 -6.90
CA ALA A 50 3.10 15.51 -7.10
C ALA A 50 3.14 15.92 -8.58
N ILE A 51 3.36 14.95 -9.49
CA ILE A 51 3.30 15.17 -10.94
C ILE A 51 1.92 15.71 -11.34
N ALA A 52 0.83 15.15 -10.81
CA ALA A 52 -0.53 15.64 -11.08
C ALA A 52 -0.69 17.12 -10.69
N GLN A 53 -0.15 17.56 -9.54
CA GLN A 53 -0.17 18.97 -9.16
C GLN A 53 0.60 19.86 -10.14
N LEU A 54 1.75 19.39 -10.62
CA LEU A 54 2.57 20.12 -11.59
C LEU A 54 1.93 20.20 -12.98
N LEU A 55 1.10 19.22 -13.35
CA LEU A 55 0.35 19.21 -14.60
C LEU A 55 -0.86 20.15 -14.59
N LYS A 56 -1.43 20.49 -13.42
CA LYS A 56 -2.64 21.33 -13.33
C LYS A 56 -2.55 22.66 -14.10
N PRO A 57 -1.46 23.44 -14.04
CA PRO A 57 -1.36 24.72 -14.76
C PRO A 57 -1.46 24.56 -16.28
N MET A 58 -0.92 23.47 -16.84
CA MET A 58 -1.01 23.18 -18.28
C MET A 58 -2.48 23.10 -18.70
N PHE A 59 -3.32 22.36 -17.95
CA PHE A 59 -4.75 22.19 -18.23
C PHE A 59 -5.65 23.34 -17.75
N SER A 60 -5.15 24.17 -16.84
CA SER A 60 -5.84 25.41 -16.42
C SER A 60 -5.84 26.43 -17.55
N SER A 61 -4.74 26.52 -18.32
CA SER A 61 -4.60 27.46 -19.44
C SER A 61 -5.42 27.10 -20.68
N VAL A 62 -5.76 25.82 -20.89
CA VAL A 62 -6.53 25.34 -22.06
C VAL A 62 -8.00 25.79 -22.01
N GLY A 63 -8.50 26.22 -20.84
CA GLY A 63 -9.87 26.70 -20.66
C GLY A 63 -10.10 28.19 -20.95
N SER A 64 -9.05 28.96 -21.22
CA SER A 64 -9.15 30.42 -21.46
C SER A 64 -9.39 30.78 -22.92
N ALA A 65 -9.22 29.83 -23.84
CA ALA A 65 -9.68 29.98 -25.20
C ALA A 65 -11.10 29.43 -25.28
N GLN A 66 -12.09 30.30 -25.46
CA GLN A 66 -13.40 30.01 -26.03
C GLN A 66 -13.23 29.31 -27.39
N ALA A 67 -12.77 28.07 -27.41
CA ALA A 67 -12.83 27.21 -28.57
C ALA A 67 -14.29 26.73 -28.68
N PRO A 68 -14.96 26.90 -29.83
CA PRO A 68 -16.31 26.38 -30.08
C PRO A 68 -16.47 24.86 -29.87
N PHE A 69 -15.35 24.15 -29.66
CA PHE A 69 -15.23 22.71 -29.49
C PHE A 69 -14.71 22.27 -28.10
N GLY A 70 -14.59 23.19 -27.12
CA GLY A 70 -14.21 22.83 -25.75
C GLY A 70 -15.35 22.10 -25.05
N GLY A 71 -15.11 20.91 -24.48
CA GLY A 71 -16.09 19.90 -24.06
C GLY A 71 -16.99 20.24 -22.86
N GLY A 72 -17.29 21.52 -22.66
CA GLY A 72 -18.29 22.02 -21.72
C GLY A 72 -17.99 21.72 -20.25
N SER A 73 -19.04 21.72 -19.43
CA SER A 73 -18.97 21.42 -17.99
C SER A 73 -18.57 19.97 -17.71
N VAL A 74 -18.90 19.04 -18.61
CA VAL A 74 -18.59 17.61 -18.47
C VAL A 74 -17.09 17.38 -18.53
N GLU A 75 -16.41 17.94 -19.52
CA GLU A 75 -14.95 17.82 -19.62
C GLU A 75 -14.25 18.37 -18.36
N LYS A 76 -14.74 19.49 -17.81
CA LYS A 76 -14.20 20.06 -16.55
C LYS A 76 -14.30 19.08 -15.38
N SER A 77 -15.40 18.34 -15.28
CA SER A 77 -15.60 17.31 -14.24
C SER A 77 -14.72 16.08 -14.44
N PHE A 78 -14.42 15.69 -15.70
CA PHE A 78 -13.59 14.51 -15.99
C PHE A 78 -12.09 14.80 -16.07
N ARG A 79 -11.70 16.06 -16.24
CA ARG A 79 -10.30 16.51 -16.35
C ARG A 79 -9.39 16.06 -15.20
N PRO A 80 -9.80 16.06 -13.92
CA PRO A 80 -8.94 15.57 -12.84
C PRO A 80 -8.53 14.10 -13.04
N PHE A 81 -9.47 13.24 -13.46
CA PHE A 81 -9.17 11.83 -13.74
C PHE A 81 -8.17 11.66 -14.88
N PHE A 82 -8.27 12.50 -15.91
CA PHE A 82 -7.33 12.51 -17.02
C PHE A 82 -5.93 12.94 -16.58
N ILE A 83 -5.84 14.02 -15.80
CA ILE A 83 -4.58 14.50 -15.23
C ILE A 83 -3.94 13.41 -14.37
N ASP A 84 -4.71 12.75 -13.52
CA ASP A 84 -4.22 11.67 -12.66
C ASP A 84 -3.71 10.47 -13.47
N ALA A 85 -4.41 10.11 -14.56
CA ALA A 85 -3.98 9.02 -15.44
C ALA A 85 -2.66 9.35 -16.15
N ILE A 86 -2.51 10.58 -16.67
CA ILE A 86 -1.25 11.04 -17.26
C ILE A 86 -0.14 11.03 -16.20
N ALA A 87 -0.41 11.55 -15.00
CA ALA A 87 0.59 11.63 -13.95
C ALA A 87 1.13 10.25 -13.56
N LYS A 88 0.22 9.26 -13.38
CA LYS A 88 0.59 7.86 -13.15
C LYS A 88 1.37 7.25 -14.33
N SER A 89 1.00 7.59 -15.56
CA SER A 89 1.76 7.12 -16.73
C SER A 89 3.17 7.72 -16.81
N ILE A 90 3.37 8.96 -16.38
CA ILE A 90 4.70 9.60 -16.35
C ILE A 90 5.54 8.97 -15.25
N GLU A 91 4.96 8.82 -14.06
CA GLU A 91 5.57 8.14 -12.91
C GLU A 91 6.05 6.74 -13.29
N ALA A 92 5.16 5.90 -13.86
CA ALA A 92 5.49 4.54 -14.28
C ALA A 92 6.58 4.44 -15.37
N ARG A 93 6.86 5.53 -16.09
CA ARG A 93 7.92 5.61 -17.12
C ARG A 93 9.24 6.18 -16.60
N GLY A 94 9.35 6.42 -15.29
CA GLY A 94 10.56 6.92 -14.63
C GLY A 94 10.35 8.18 -13.80
N GLY A 95 9.20 8.84 -13.93
CA GLY A 95 8.80 9.97 -13.07
C GLY A 95 9.82 11.11 -13.01
N LEU A 96 9.88 11.74 -11.85
CA LEU A 96 10.83 12.78 -11.46
C LEU A 96 11.99 12.20 -10.61
N GLY A 97 11.92 10.92 -10.24
CA GLY A 97 12.89 10.25 -9.36
C GLY A 97 12.65 10.51 -7.88
N LEU A 98 11.45 10.92 -7.48
CA LEU A 98 11.12 11.23 -6.09
C LEU A 98 10.79 9.97 -5.28
N ALA A 99 10.20 8.94 -5.91
CA ALA A 99 9.80 7.72 -5.21
C ALA A 99 10.95 7.07 -4.42
N PRO A 100 12.17 6.85 -4.96
CA PRO A 100 13.26 6.25 -4.19
C PRO A 100 13.70 7.09 -2.98
N MET A 101 13.59 8.42 -3.06
CA MET A 101 13.90 9.32 -1.95
C MET A 101 12.84 9.21 -0.84
N ILE A 102 11.57 9.12 -1.24
CA ILE A 102 10.44 8.97 -0.32
C ILE A 102 10.43 7.60 0.34
N GLU A 103 10.73 6.54 -0.41
CA GLU A 103 10.89 5.17 0.13
C GLU A 103 11.88 5.16 1.28
N ARG A 104 13.08 5.70 1.05
CA ARG A 104 14.12 5.77 2.08
C ARG A 104 13.70 6.58 3.30
N ALA A 105 12.97 7.67 3.10
CA ALA A 105 12.45 8.48 4.20
C ALA A 105 11.41 7.70 5.03
N LEU A 106 10.47 7.03 4.36
CA LEU A 106 9.43 6.23 5.01
C LEU A 106 10.03 5.01 5.74
N GLU A 107 11.04 4.35 5.18
CA GLU A 107 11.75 3.26 5.85
C GLU A 107 12.46 3.75 7.13
N ALA A 108 13.11 4.92 7.09
CA ALA A 108 13.78 5.50 8.25
C ALA A 108 12.79 5.81 9.40
N ASP A 109 11.61 6.34 9.05
CA ASP A 109 10.54 6.62 10.02
C ASP A 109 9.98 5.33 10.64
N GLN A 110 9.81 4.29 9.83
CA GLN A 110 9.38 2.96 10.31
C GLN A 110 10.42 2.34 11.25
N GLN A 111 11.71 2.46 10.93
CA GLN A 111 12.78 1.95 11.78
C GLN A 111 12.77 2.62 13.17
N LYS A 112 12.59 3.95 13.20
CA LYS A 112 12.43 4.72 14.44
C LYS A 112 11.20 4.28 15.24
N ALA A 113 10.06 4.08 14.59
CA ALA A 113 8.85 3.60 15.23
C ALA A 113 9.01 2.19 15.83
N LYS A 114 9.68 1.28 15.10
CA LYS A 114 9.99 -0.08 15.59
C LYS A 114 10.93 -0.08 16.79
N MET A 115 11.94 0.80 16.81
CA MET A 115 12.87 0.95 17.95
C MET A 115 12.15 1.46 19.21
N SER A 116 11.20 2.39 19.07
CA SER A 116 10.37 2.88 20.18
C SER A 116 9.42 1.83 20.74
N SER A 117 8.92 0.91 19.91
CA SER A 117 7.98 -0.14 20.33
C SER A 117 8.66 -1.35 20.99
N GLY A 118 9.95 -1.58 20.72
CA GLY A 118 10.71 -2.71 21.28
C GLY A 118 11.17 -2.50 22.74
N ALA A 119 11.28 -1.25 23.18
CA ALA A 119 11.83 -0.90 24.50
C ALA A 119 10.86 -1.15 25.69
N THR A 120 9.60 -1.51 25.44
CA THR A 120 8.56 -1.64 26.49
C THR A 120 8.22 -3.08 26.89
N SER A 121 8.98 -4.09 26.44
CA SER A 121 8.64 -5.51 26.67
C SER A 121 9.54 -6.30 27.63
N HIS A 122 10.57 -5.71 28.25
CA HIS A 122 11.47 -6.42 29.18
C HIS A 122 11.62 -5.65 30.51
N GLY A 123 10.64 -5.77 31.41
CA GLY A 123 10.71 -5.11 32.71
C GLY A 123 9.51 -5.33 33.63
N ALA A 124 9.03 -6.57 33.78
CA ALA A 124 8.07 -6.91 34.83
C ALA A 124 8.15 -8.40 35.21
N ALA A 125 9.33 -8.85 35.63
CA ALA A 125 9.46 -10.08 36.43
C ALA A 125 9.78 -9.65 37.87
N SER A 126 8.72 -9.36 38.63
CA SER A 126 8.81 -9.17 40.07
C SER A 126 8.93 -10.57 40.72
N PRO A 127 9.94 -10.84 41.57
CA PRO A 127 10.10 -12.14 42.21
C PRO A 127 9.00 -12.34 43.26
N ALA A 128 8.35 -13.50 43.20
CA ALA A 128 7.39 -13.94 44.21
C ALA A 128 8.05 -14.01 45.60
N PRO A 129 7.41 -13.56 46.69
CA PRO A 129 7.90 -13.85 48.03
C PRO A 129 7.51 -15.28 48.42
N SER A 130 8.49 -16.19 48.43
CA SER A 130 8.41 -17.43 49.21
C SER A 130 8.83 -17.12 50.65
N SER A 131 7.88 -17.10 51.59
CA SER A 131 8.18 -17.18 53.02
C SER A 131 7.81 -18.57 53.55
N SER A 132 8.85 -19.39 53.65
CA SER A 132 8.89 -20.66 54.37
C SER A 132 8.91 -20.45 55.90
N THR A 133 8.10 -21.24 56.60
CA THR A 133 8.45 -22.05 57.80
C THR A 133 9.13 -21.41 59.03
N GLY A 134 8.46 -21.51 60.19
CA GLY A 134 9.01 -21.57 61.56
C GLY A 134 7.85 -21.55 62.57
N SER A 135 7.37 -22.63 63.19
CA SER A 135 7.96 -23.60 64.14
C SER A 135 8.33 -23.01 65.50
N GLY A 136 7.46 -23.26 66.50
CA GLY A 136 7.85 -23.56 67.89
C GLY A 136 7.92 -22.40 68.89
N SER A 137 6.88 -22.25 69.73
CA SER A 137 6.84 -22.64 71.15
C SER A 137 5.54 -22.15 71.79
#